data_AF-A0A3D5A4B4-F1
#
_entry.id   AF-A0A3D5A4B4-F1
#
_cell.length_a   1.000
_cell.length_b   1.000
_cell.length_c   1.000
_cell.angle_alpha   90.00
_cell.angle_beta   90.00
_cell.angle_gamma   90.00
#
_symmetry.space_group_name_H-M   'P 1'
#
loop_
_entity.id
_entity.type
_entity.pdbx_description
1 polymer ?
#
loop_
_entity_poly.entity_id
_entity_poly.type
_entity_poly.pdbx_seq_one_letter_code
_entity_poly.pdbx_strand_id
1 'polypeptide(L)'
;MRLVPAPSKASDPHLTASVRRTAEGSGVLYCAIITLLCALPVFAQTGASGSPGAPVSRLSTVDTAPQQRLLTWRTELEAGAIDRDALLARIIEERVPADTLVAILELLPLAHPMDPLYFPVCGALWDALDEDLDACLKLPYATRIYMATYLGVLERPDDTKALVNSVENSDPMALGADIYHVSNQLADHERESELVAIWAWKKGATLRGPADQAFVCRHTARSCYPLWRAGDKEVFRREIIPWAEEALARPGSESRWGHAISGLLQAHVMSHEAAKGIARARYWLDEAEKRGLPFDYVDEGVLELAGQLRHTDDYREAADMLRRVVREGDHMVSGLAQFNLVLLGREHPDVEDVMIMPPRVRAVKPPALRIALGDEDAGPAGITVRGSYSFVVESAACDVPFVKLSKPSGAAYTQRGGNDHLGNFWTVQVTLDAEMEATATTGEITLSTNDPEQPAIRVPLEIVGGVDTDAK
;
A
#
# COMPACT_ATOMS: atom_id res chain seq x y z
N MET A 1 16.98 -28.81 76.88
CA MET A 1 16.66 -27.41 76.60
C MET A 1 15.88 -27.40 75.29
N ARG A 2 14.61 -27.00 75.34
CA ARG A 2 13.58 -27.23 74.30
C ARG A 2 13.50 -26.09 73.27
N LEU A 3 13.10 -26.44 72.06
CA LEU A 3 12.84 -25.56 70.90
C LEU A 3 11.48 -24.82 70.98
N VAL A 4 11.41 -23.67 70.27
CA VAL A 4 10.24 -22.95 69.63
C VAL A 4 9.39 -21.97 70.52
N PRO A 5 8.74 -20.84 70.05
CA PRO A 5 8.71 -20.06 68.75
C PRO A 5 8.72 -18.47 68.77
N ALA A 6 8.88 -17.88 67.55
CA ALA A 6 8.24 -16.67 66.90
C ALA A 6 8.63 -15.19 67.26
N PRO A 7 8.35 -14.13 66.43
CA PRO A 7 7.61 -14.02 65.14
C PRO A 7 8.30 -13.17 64.00
N SER A 8 7.55 -12.96 62.90
CA SER A 8 7.88 -12.34 61.60
C SER A 8 7.85 -10.80 61.53
N LYS A 9 8.45 -10.23 60.45
CA LYS A 9 7.78 -9.30 59.50
C LYS A 9 8.68 -8.96 58.29
N ALA A 10 8.00 -8.67 57.18
CA ALA A 10 8.46 -8.61 55.79
C ALA A 10 9.15 -7.29 55.38
N SER A 11 9.92 -7.32 54.27
CA SER A 11 10.04 -6.21 53.31
C SER A 11 10.57 -6.75 51.96
N ASP A 12 9.90 -6.33 50.88
CA ASP A 12 10.01 -6.78 49.48
C ASP A 12 11.36 -6.53 48.78
N PRO A 13 11.71 -7.36 47.77
CA PRO A 13 12.67 -7.04 46.72
C PRO A 13 11.96 -6.87 45.35
N HIS A 14 11.50 -5.67 45.01
CA HIS A 14 11.04 -5.37 43.64
C HIS A 14 11.47 -3.97 43.20
N LEU A 15 12.69 -3.83 42.66
CA LEU A 15 13.14 -2.56 42.05
C LEU A 15 14.15 -2.71 40.89
N THR A 16 14.19 -3.86 40.20
CA THR A 16 15.11 -4.02 39.05
C THR A 16 14.48 -4.59 37.77
N ALA A 17 13.16 -4.80 37.72
CA ALA A 17 12.47 -5.31 36.52
C ALA A 17 11.73 -4.25 35.67
N SER A 18 11.60 -3.01 36.16
CA SER A 18 10.77 -1.97 35.49
C SER A 18 11.46 -1.29 34.30
N VAL A 19 12.79 -1.17 34.32
CA VAL A 19 13.52 -0.39 33.30
C VAL A 19 13.78 -1.16 32.00
N ARG A 20 13.64 -2.50 32.00
CA ARG A 20 13.82 -3.31 30.77
C ARG A 20 12.54 -3.47 29.94
N ARG A 21 11.34 -3.28 30.49
CA ARG A 21 10.08 -3.45 29.72
C ARG A 21 9.67 -2.23 28.91
N THR A 22 10.18 -1.03 29.21
CA THR A 22 9.92 0.19 28.44
C THR A 22 10.70 0.27 27.12
N ALA A 23 11.81 -0.46 26.98
CA ALA A 23 12.60 -0.51 25.74
C ALA A 23 12.05 -1.52 24.72
N GLU A 24 11.43 -2.61 25.17
CA GLU A 24 10.84 -3.63 24.28
C GLU A 24 9.40 -3.27 23.85
N GLY A 25 8.64 -2.58 24.72
CA GLY A 25 7.29 -2.09 24.38
C GLY A 25 7.28 -0.92 23.39
N SER A 26 8.33 -0.11 23.36
CA SER A 26 8.48 0.99 22.42
C SER A 26 8.78 0.47 21.01
N GLY A 27 9.68 -0.50 20.85
CA GLY A 27 10.02 -1.07 19.53
C GLY A 27 8.82 -1.71 18.78
N VAL A 28 7.87 -2.30 19.50
CA VAL A 28 6.67 -2.92 18.92
C VAL A 28 5.63 -1.87 18.50
N LEU A 29 5.50 -0.78 19.27
CA LEU A 29 4.64 0.36 18.93
C LEU A 29 5.23 1.19 17.76
N TYR A 30 6.56 1.34 17.70
CA TYR A 30 7.27 1.90 16.55
C TYR A 30 7.03 1.06 15.28
N CYS A 31 7.10 -0.27 15.34
CA CYS A 31 6.79 -1.13 14.20
C CYS A 31 5.34 -0.96 13.67
N ALA A 32 4.38 -0.72 14.56
CA ALA A 32 2.98 -0.53 14.18
C ALA A 32 2.76 0.81 13.47
N ILE A 33 3.38 1.90 13.94
CA ILE A 33 3.28 3.24 13.33
C ILE A 33 4.10 3.30 12.01
N ILE A 34 5.28 2.68 11.97
CA ILE A 34 6.14 2.56 10.77
C ILE A 34 5.42 1.80 9.64
N THR A 35 4.65 0.76 9.95
CA THR A 35 3.86 0.09 8.89
C THR A 35 2.61 0.87 8.47
N LEU A 36 2.09 1.73 9.35
CA LEU A 36 0.89 2.56 9.12
C LEU A 36 1.13 3.72 8.14
N LEU A 37 2.35 4.25 8.10
CA LEU A 37 2.72 5.41 7.29
C LEU A 37 3.45 5.05 5.98
N CYS A 38 3.79 3.79 5.72
CA CYS A 38 4.54 3.38 4.52
C CYS A 38 3.70 2.65 3.45
N ALA A 39 2.37 2.55 3.59
CA ALA A 39 1.53 1.66 2.77
C ALA A 39 0.74 2.31 1.60
N LEU A 40 1.19 3.45 1.04
CA LEU A 40 0.48 4.12 -0.06
C LEU A 40 1.09 3.80 -1.44
N PRO A 41 0.35 3.20 -2.38
CA PRO A 41 0.62 3.32 -3.81
C PRO A 41 -0.18 4.50 -4.40
N VAL A 42 0.49 5.61 -4.75
CA VAL A 42 -0.17 6.74 -5.43
C VAL A 42 -0.20 6.49 -6.94
N PHE A 43 -1.41 6.36 -7.50
CA PHE A 43 -1.64 6.37 -8.94
C PHE A 43 -1.40 7.78 -9.50
N ALA A 44 -0.54 7.87 -10.51
CA ALA A 44 -0.55 9.00 -11.43
C ALA A 44 -1.76 8.84 -12.37
N GLN A 45 -2.73 9.74 -12.28
CA GLN A 45 -3.75 9.89 -13.31
C GLN A 45 -3.10 10.48 -14.57
N THR A 46 -2.75 9.65 -15.54
CA THR A 46 -2.51 10.11 -16.91
C THR A 46 -3.84 10.08 -17.67
N GLY A 47 -4.36 11.27 -17.96
CA GLY A 47 -5.59 11.45 -18.73
C GLY A 47 -5.50 10.80 -20.10
N ALA A 48 -6.51 9.99 -20.42
CA ALA A 48 -6.77 9.51 -21.76
C ALA A 48 -7.19 10.70 -22.65
N SER A 49 -6.22 11.28 -23.37
CA SER A 49 -6.48 12.18 -24.50
C SER A 49 -6.61 11.34 -25.77
N GLY A 50 -7.83 10.92 -26.08
CA GLY A 50 -8.15 10.37 -27.39
C GLY A 50 -8.07 11.46 -28.46
N SER A 51 -7.49 11.12 -29.62
CA SER A 51 -7.81 11.80 -30.87
C SER A 51 -8.06 10.77 -31.98
N PRO A 52 -9.11 10.93 -32.79
CA PRO A 52 -9.63 9.91 -33.68
C PRO A 52 -9.00 10.00 -35.08
N GLY A 53 -8.73 8.84 -35.68
CA GLY A 53 -8.64 8.71 -37.14
C GLY A 53 -7.31 8.23 -37.70
N ALA A 54 -7.17 6.91 -37.81
CA ALA A 54 -6.55 6.29 -38.97
C ALA A 54 -7.25 4.93 -39.22
N PRO A 55 -7.70 4.64 -40.45
CA PRO A 55 -8.54 3.48 -40.72
C PRO A 55 -7.72 2.20 -40.55
N VAL A 56 -8.23 1.29 -39.72
CA VAL A 56 -7.82 -0.11 -39.67
C VAL A 56 -8.04 -0.71 -41.05
N SER A 57 -6.95 -0.92 -41.78
CA SER A 57 -6.95 -1.72 -43.00
C SER A 57 -5.54 -2.24 -43.28
N ARG A 58 -5.26 -3.41 -42.70
CA ARG A 58 -4.77 -4.62 -43.39
C ARG A 58 -4.61 -5.71 -42.33
N LEU A 59 -5.58 -6.63 -42.30
CA LEU A 59 -5.38 -7.98 -41.79
C LEU A 59 -4.27 -8.63 -42.62
N SER A 60 -3.01 -8.45 -42.25
CA SER A 60 -2.00 -9.46 -42.54
C SER A 60 -2.29 -10.65 -41.65
N THR A 61 -1.87 -11.84 -42.06
CA THR A 61 -1.81 -13.05 -41.24
C THR A 61 -0.97 -12.78 -39.98
N VAL A 62 -1.60 -12.23 -38.93
CA VAL A 62 -0.96 -12.06 -37.63
C VAL A 62 -0.82 -13.46 -37.06
N ASP A 63 0.40 -13.87 -36.77
CA ASP A 63 0.65 -15.07 -35.98
C ASP A 63 -0.15 -14.94 -34.68
N THR A 64 -1.21 -15.73 -34.55
CA THR A 64 -2.12 -15.68 -33.41
C THR A 64 -1.60 -16.48 -32.22
N ALA A 65 -0.49 -17.20 -32.38
CA ALA A 65 0.03 -18.10 -31.36
C ALA A 65 0.44 -17.36 -30.07
N PRO A 66 1.11 -16.19 -30.10
CA PRO A 66 1.39 -15.41 -28.89
C PRO A 66 0.12 -15.03 -28.12
N GLN A 67 -0.93 -14.55 -28.82
CA GLN A 67 -2.18 -14.12 -28.19
C GLN A 67 -2.95 -15.30 -27.59
N GLN A 68 -2.97 -16.43 -28.29
CA GLN A 68 -3.63 -17.65 -27.78
C GLN A 68 -2.91 -18.18 -26.54
N ARG A 69 -1.58 -18.26 -26.57
CA ARG A 69 -0.78 -18.69 -25.42
C ARG A 69 -0.97 -17.76 -24.22
N LEU A 70 -0.91 -16.44 -24.45
CA LEU A 70 -1.15 -15.43 -23.43
C LEU A 70 -2.50 -15.64 -22.73
N LEU A 71 -3.59 -15.77 -23.51
CA LEU A 71 -4.93 -15.97 -22.97
C LEU A 71 -5.03 -17.28 -22.20
N THR A 72 -4.55 -18.39 -22.76
CA THR A 72 -4.59 -19.70 -22.10
C THR A 72 -3.83 -19.70 -20.78
N TRP A 73 -2.57 -19.25 -20.79
CA TRP A 73 -1.72 -19.29 -19.61
C TRP A 73 -2.21 -18.34 -18.52
N ARG A 74 -2.74 -17.17 -18.90
CA ARG A 74 -3.35 -16.24 -17.94
C ARG A 74 -4.55 -16.88 -17.25
N THR A 75 -5.48 -17.46 -18.02
CA THR A 75 -6.66 -18.13 -17.48
C THR A 75 -6.29 -19.28 -16.54
N GLU A 76 -5.28 -20.06 -16.88
CA GLU A 76 -4.82 -21.18 -16.03
C GLU A 76 -4.19 -20.70 -14.72
N LEU A 77 -3.37 -19.65 -14.75
CA LEU A 77 -2.81 -19.03 -13.54
C LEU A 77 -3.90 -18.41 -12.66
N GLU A 78 -4.85 -17.68 -13.27
CA GLU A 78 -5.96 -17.04 -12.55
C GLU A 78 -6.89 -18.08 -11.90
N ALA A 79 -7.11 -19.22 -12.57
CA ALA A 79 -7.88 -20.33 -12.04
C ALA A 79 -7.10 -21.17 -11.00
N GLY A 80 -5.81 -20.90 -10.78
CA GLY A 80 -4.95 -21.72 -9.93
C GLY A 80 -4.74 -23.15 -10.46
N ALA A 81 -5.01 -23.38 -11.75
CA ALA A 81 -4.84 -24.68 -12.41
C ALA A 81 -3.36 -25.03 -12.61
N ILE A 82 -2.50 -24.02 -12.66
CA ILE A 82 -1.05 -24.12 -12.71
C ILE A 82 -0.45 -22.99 -11.87
N ASP A 83 0.74 -23.21 -11.29
CA ASP A 83 1.53 -22.14 -10.66
C ASP A 83 2.61 -21.59 -11.61
N ARG A 84 3.37 -20.58 -11.15
CA ARG A 84 4.40 -19.91 -11.97
C ARG A 84 5.53 -20.87 -12.36
N ASP A 85 5.95 -21.75 -11.45
CA ASP A 85 7.09 -22.64 -11.67
C ASP A 85 6.72 -23.77 -12.63
N ALA A 86 5.52 -24.34 -12.47
CA ALA A 86 4.98 -25.33 -13.39
C ALA A 86 4.75 -24.73 -14.79
N LEU A 87 4.31 -23.47 -14.87
CA LEU A 87 4.19 -22.79 -16.15
C LEU A 87 5.57 -22.58 -16.81
N LEU A 88 6.57 -22.12 -16.07
CA LEU A 88 7.94 -21.99 -16.58
C LEU A 88 8.46 -23.33 -17.13
N ALA A 89 8.33 -24.41 -16.36
CA ALA A 89 8.74 -25.75 -16.78
C ALA A 89 8.07 -26.19 -18.07
N ARG A 90 6.75 -25.93 -18.21
CA ARG A 90 6.00 -26.23 -19.44
C ARG A 90 6.49 -25.43 -20.63
N ILE A 91 6.77 -24.13 -20.46
CA ILE A 91 7.27 -23.28 -21.55
C ILE A 91 8.62 -23.81 -22.07
N ILE A 92 9.51 -24.21 -21.16
CA ILE A 92 10.81 -24.80 -21.49
C ILE A 92 10.64 -26.16 -22.20
N GLU A 93 9.77 -27.03 -21.69
CA GLU A 93 9.49 -28.35 -22.29
C GLU A 93 8.92 -28.23 -23.70
N GLU A 94 7.99 -27.30 -23.92
CA GLU A 94 7.40 -27.00 -25.22
C GLU A 94 8.38 -26.31 -26.18
N ARG A 95 9.55 -25.88 -25.69
CA ARG A 95 10.58 -25.14 -26.46
C ARG A 95 9.98 -23.95 -27.21
N VAL A 96 9.19 -23.14 -26.51
CA VAL A 96 8.55 -21.96 -27.09
C VAL A 96 9.64 -21.02 -27.63
N PRO A 97 9.60 -20.61 -28.92
CA PRO A 97 10.65 -19.77 -29.50
C PRO A 97 10.79 -18.41 -28.81
N ALA A 98 12.02 -17.89 -28.71
CA ALA A 98 12.31 -16.59 -28.10
C ALA A 98 11.47 -15.45 -28.68
N ASP A 99 11.31 -15.38 -30.00
CA ASP A 99 10.46 -14.37 -30.66
C ASP A 99 8.99 -14.42 -30.21
N THR A 100 8.47 -15.63 -29.92
CA THR A 100 7.12 -15.81 -29.39
C THR A 100 7.04 -15.33 -27.94
N LEU A 101 8.05 -15.61 -27.11
CA LEU A 101 8.12 -15.13 -25.72
C LEU A 101 8.20 -13.60 -25.65
N VAL A 102 9.02 -12.98 -26.52
CA VAL A 102 9.09 -11.53 -26.69
C VAL A 102 7.72 -10.97 -27.10
N ALA A 103 7.07 -11.57 -28.10
CA ALA A 103 5.75 -11.13 -28.53
C ALA A 103 4.69 -11.22 -27.41
N ILE A 104 4.78 -12.24 -26.53
CA ILE A 104 3.90 -12.35 -25.36
C ILE A 104 4.17 -11.21 -24.38
N LEU A 105 5.43 -10.91 -24.06
CA LEU A 105 5.79 -9.81 -23.14
C LEU A 105 5.36 -8.44 -23.68
N GLU A 106 5.47 -8.21 -25.00
CA GLU A 106 5.01 -6.96 -25.63
C GLU A 106 3.48 -6.82 -25.66
N LEU A 107 2.73 -7.91 -25.43
CA LEU A 107 1.27 -7.87 -25.27
C LEU A 107 0.83 -7.65 -23.82
N LEU A 108 1.74 -7.79 -22.84
CA LEU A 108 1.43 -7.53 -21.45
C LEU A 108 1.41 -6.01 -21.19
N PRO A 109 0.41 -5.50 -20.43
CA PRO A 109 0.44 -4.11 -20.01
C PRO A 109 1.52 -3.92 -18.93
N LEU A 110 2.35 -2.90 -19.10
CA LEU A 110 3.18 -2.40 -18.00
C LEU A 110 2.25 -1.82 -16.92
N ALA A 111 1.99 -2.64 -15.91
CA ALA A 111 1.00 -2.40 -14.87
C ALA A 111 1.56 -2.71 -13.49
N HIS A 112 0.79 -2.35 -12.47
CA HIS A 112 1.14 -2.56 -11.07
C HIS A 112 0.00 -3.17 -10.26
N PRO A 113 0.20 -4.37 -9.67
CA PRO A 113 1.34 -5.29 -9.88
C PRO A 113 1.57 -5.66 -11.35
N MET A 114 2.80 -6.10 -11.70
CA MET A 114 3.04 -6.69 -13.01
C MET A 114 2.21 -7.96 -13.18
N ASP A 115 1.77 -8.25 -14.42
CA ASP A 115 1.00 -9.46 -14.74
C ASP A 115 1.79 -10.71 -14.30
N PRO A 116 1.21 -11.62 -13.50
CA PRO A 116 1.90 -12.81 -12.99
C PRO A 116 2.62 -13.68 -14.05
N LEU A 117 2.22 -13.59 -15.32
CA LEU A 117 2.87 -14.27 -16.44
C LEU A 117 4.27 -13.75 -16.74
N TYR A 118 4.60 -12.50 -16.38
CA TYR A 118 5.89 -11.90 -16.73
C TYR A 118 7.05 -12.78 -16.27
N PHE A 119 6.95 -13.34 -15.05
CA PHE A 119 8.04 -14.07 -14.42
C PHE A 119 8.40 -15.38 -15.15
N PRO A 120 7.46 -16.33 -15.36
CA PRO A 120 7.75 -17.56 -16.11
C PRO A 120 8.14 -17.29 -17.57
N VAL A 121 7.54 -16.28 -18.22
CA VAL A 121 7.90 -15.94 -19.61
C VAL A 121 9.31 -15.35 -19.69
N CYS A 122 9.69 -14.46 -18.76
CA CYS A 122 11.05 -13.94 -18.67
C CYS A 122 12.08 -15.03 -18.34
N GLY A 123 11.75 -15.97 -17.45
CA GLY A 123 12.63 -17.09 -17.13
C GLY A 123 12.90 -17.99 -18.32
N ALA A 124 11.87 -18.34 -19.08
CA ALA A 124 12.04 -19.10 -20.32
C ALA A 124 12.80 -18.31 -21.40
N LEU A 125 12.57 -17.00 -21.48
CA LEU A 125 13.29 -16.14 -22.41
C LEU A 125 14.76 -16.02 -22.03
N TRP A 126 15.09 -15.94 -20.74
CA TRP A 126 16.46 -15.92 -20.24
C TRP A 126 17.22 -17.18 -20.63
N ASP A 127 16.61 -18.36 -20.42
CA ASP A 127 17.17 -19.66 -20.83
C ASP A 127 17.32 -19.74 -22.37
N ALA A 128 16.30 -19.32 -23.12
CA ALA A 128 16.34 -19.31 -24.59
C ALA A 128 17.38 -18.33 -25.18
N LEU A 129 17.84 -17.36 -24.40
CA LEU A 129 18.92 -16.43 -24.75
C LEU A 129 20.27 -16.84 -24.16
N ASP A 130 20.41 -18.10 -23.71
CA ASP A 130 21.63 -18.66 -23.13
C ASP A 130 22.17 -17.83 -21.94
N GLU A 131 21.27 -17.23 -21.16
CA GLU A 131 21.62 -16.36 -20.04
C GLU A 131 22.54 -15.18 -20.43
N ASP A 132 22.41 -14.66 -21.65
CA ASP A 132 23.24 -13.59 -22.20
C ASP A 132 22.61 -12.20 -22.02
N LEU A 133 23.25 -11.36 -21.19
CA LEU A 133 22.86 -9.97 -21.00
C LEU A 133 22.95 -9.16 -22.31
N ASP A 134 23.95 -9.41 -23.17
CA ASP A 134 24.12 -8.67 -24.43
C ASP A 134 22.98 -8.98 -25.42
N ALA A 135 22.40 -10.17 -25.34
CA ALA A 135 21.17 -10.51 -26.05
C ALA A 135 19.97 -9.77 -25.45
N CYS A 136 19.84 -9.73 -24.13
CA CYS A 136 18.74 -9.01 -23.47
C CYS A 136 18.76 -7.49 -23.73
N LEU A 137 19.94 -6.88 -23.86
CA LEU A 137 20.08 -5.46 -24.18
C LEU A 137 19.52 -5.07 -25.56
N LYS A 138 19.33 -6.04 -26.47
CA LYS A 138 18.77 -5.84 -27.82
C LYS A 138 17.24 -6.05 -27.87
N LEU A 139 16.62 -6.45 -26.76
CA LEU A 139 15.19 -6.72 -26.70
C LEU A 139 14.37 -5.43 -26.84
N PRO A 140 13.08 -5.54 -27.24
CA PRO A 140 12.18 -4.39 -27.28
C PRO A 140 11.99 -3.71 -25.92
N TYR A 141 11.42 -2.51 -25.95
CA TYR A 141 11.33 -1.61 -24.79
C TYR A 141 10.63 -2.25 -23.57
N ALA A 142 9.40 -2.73 -23.73
CA ALA A 142 8.62 -3.27 -22.61
C ALA A 142 9.22 -4.58 -22.11
N THR A 143 9.65 -5.43 -23.04
CA THR A 143 10.40 -6.66 -22.74
C THR A 143 11.64 -6.40 -21.89
N ARG A 144 12.42 -5.35 -22.17
CA ARG A 144 13.59 -4.99 -21.33
C ARG A 144 13.22 -4.57 -19.92
N ILE A 145 12.07 -3.92 -19.71
CA ILE A 145 11.58 -3.57 -18.37
C ILE A 145 11.18 -4.82 -17.59
N TYR A 146 10.47 -5.77 -18.22
CA TYR A 146 10.15 -7.05 -17.60
C TYR A 146 11.40 -7.87 -17.28
N MET A 147 12.33 -7.98 -18.24
CA MET A 147 13.61 -8.68 -18.04
C MET A 147 14.45 -8.04 -16.93
N ALA A 148 14.51 -6.70 -16.84
CA ALA A 148 15.21 -6.03 -15.76
C ALA A 148 14.64 -6.39 -14.38
N THR A 149 13.32 -6.47 -14.29
CA THR A 149 12.61 -6.85 -13.07
C THR A 149 12.88 -8.31 -12.71
N TYR A 150 12.78 -9.22 -13.70
CA TYR A 150 13.11 -10.63 -13.52
C TYR A 150 14.55 -10.84 -13.02
N LEU A 151 15.55 -10.22 -13.66
CA LEU A 151 16.94 -10.28 -13.19
C LEU A 151 17.13 -9.67 -11.80
N GLY A 152 16.29 -8.69 -11.44
CA GLY A 152 16.28 -8.11 -10.10
C GLY A 152 15.80 -9.10 -9.04
N VAL A 153 14.79 -9.92 -9.37
CA VAL A 153 14.33 -11.01 -8.49
C VAL A 153 15.39 -12.11 -8.36
N LEU A 154 16.17 -12.36 -9.42
CA LEU A 154 17.31 -13.28 -9.37
C LEU A 154 18.54 -12.71 -8.65
N GLU A 155 18.43 -11.56 -7.97
CA GLU A 155 19.53 -10.88 -7.28
C GLU A 155 20.75 -10.58 -8.18
N ARG A 156 20.51 -10.18 -9.44
CA ARG A 156 21.55 -9.75 -10.40
C ARG A 156 21.55 -8.23 -10.57
N PRO A 157 22.04 -7.46 -9.58
CA PRO A 157 21.82 -6.02 -9.51
C PRO A 157 22.48 -5.22 -10.64
N ASP A 158 23.66 -5.63 -11.10
CA ASP A 158 24.38 -4.93 -12.16
C ASP A 158 23.71 -5.13 -13.51
N ASP A 159 23.20 -6.34 -13.77
CA ASP A 159 22.48 -6.69 -14.99
C ASP A 159 21.12 -5.97 -15.05
N THR A 160 20.38 -5.94 -13.93
CA THR A 160 19.16 -5.13 -13.82
C THR A 160 19.43 -3.65 -14.11
N LYS A 161 20.49 -3.08 -13.52
CA LYS A 161 20.86 -1.68 -13.77
C LYS A 161 21.27 -1.46 -15.23
N ALA A 162 21.99 -2.39 -15.84
CA ALA A 162 22.38 -2.32 -17.24
C ALA A 162 21.15 -2.29 -18.15
N LEU A 163 20.17 -3.19 -17.94
CA LEU A 163 18.94 -3.20 -18.71
C LEU A 163 18.14 -1.91 -18.51
N VAL A 164 17.90 -1.47 -17.28
CA VAL A 164 17.19 -0.21 -16.99
C VAL A 164 17.91 1.01 -17.57
N ASN A 165 19.25 0.99 -17.67
CA ASN A 165 20.03 2.05 -18.31
C ASN A 165 19.97 2.02 -19.84
N SER A 166 19.69 0.87 -20.44
CA SER A 166 19.57 0.73 -21.89
C SER A 166 18.21 1.21 -22.43
N VAL A 167 17.19 1.32 -21.58
CA VAL A 167 15.84 1.72 -21.97
C VAL A 167 15.82 3.21 -22.34
N GLU A 168 15.32 3.51 -23.54
CA GLU A 168 15.22 4.86 -24.08
C GLU A 168 13.76 5.20 -24.40
N ASN A 169 13.30 6.37 -23.95
CA ASN A 169 12.02 6.96 -24.32
C ASN A 169 12.23 8.46 -24.52
N SER A 170 11.66 9.04 -25.58
CA SER A 170 11.75 10.47 -25.85
C SER A 170 11.04 11.32 -24.78
N ASP A 171 10.07 10.74 -24.08
CA ASP A 171 9.43 11.36 -22.93
C ASP A 171 10.11 10.88 -21.63
N PRO A 172 10.92 11.72 -20.96
CA PRO A 172 11.58 11.34 -19.71
C PRO A 172 10.59 11.11 -18.56
N MET A 173 9.42 11.78 -18.58
CA MET A 173 8.41 11.55 -17.55
C MET A 173 7.78 10.17 -17.69
N ALA A 174 7.49 9.75 -18.93
CA ALA A 174 7.02 8.41 -19.23
C ALA A 174 8.08 7.36 -18.88
N LEU A 175 9.34 7.56 -19.28
CA LEU A 175 10.44 6.66 -18.91
C LEU A 175 10.58 6.51 -17.38
N GLY A 176 10.49 7.62 -16.65
CA GLY A 176 10.59 7.58 -15.21
C GLY A 176 9.42 6.84 -14.56
N ALA A 177 8.20 6.95 -15.12
CA ALA A 177 7.06 6.15 -14.67
C ALA A 177 7.29 4.66 -14.95
N ASP A 178 7.84 4.34 -16.12
CA ASP A 178 8.13 2.96 -16.49
C ASP A 178 9.22 2.32 -15.61
N ILE A 179 10.21 3.10 -15.15
CA ILE A 179 11.23 2.63 -14.20
C ILE A 179 10.65 2.41 -12.80
N TYR A 180 9.60 3.15 -12.42
CA TYR A 180 8.85 2.81 -11.21
C TYR A 180 8.24 1.40 -11.31
N HIS A 181 8.05 0.87 -12.53
CA HIS A 181 7.63 -0.52 -12.70
C HIS A 181 8.57 -1.54 -12.09
N VAL A 182 9.86 -1.36 -12.30
CA VAL A 182 10.90 -2.21 -11.69
C VAL A 182 10.90 -2.01 -10.17
N SER A 183 10.84 -0.75 -9.73
CA SER A 183 11.00 -0.38 -8.32
C SER A 183 9.89 -0.94 -7.42
N ASN A 184 8.63 -0.78 -7.84
CA ASN A 184 7.46 -1.29 -7.11
C ASN A 184 7.42 -2.82 -7.13
N GLN A 185 7.72 -3.47 -8.27
CA GLN A 185 7.65 -4.92 -8.34
C GLN A 185 8.68 -5.56 -7.40
N LEU A 186 9.92 -5.06 -7.40
CA LEU A 186 10.98 -5.54 -6.52
C LEU A 186 10.69 -5.26 -5.04
N ALA A 187 10.27 -4.05 -4.68
CA ALA A 187 10.06 -3.67 -3.27
C ALA A 187 8.74 -4.21 -2.66
N ASP A 188 7.63 -4.14 -3.39
CA ASP A 188 6.29 -4.36 -2.80
C ASP A 188 5.74 -5.76 -3.03
N HIS A 189 6.02 -6.33 -4.20
CA HIS A 189 5.40 -7.58 -4.65
C HIS A 189 6.32 -8.79 -4.46
N GLU A 190 7.52 -8.73 -5.04
CA GLU A 190 8.48 -9.83 -4.92
C GLU A 190 9.27 -9.72 -3.60
N ARG A 191 9.52 -8.49 -3.13
CA ARG A 191 10.31 -8.18 -1.91
C ARG A 191 11.74 -8.69 -1.99
N GLU A 192 12.32 -8.53 -3.16
CA GLU A 192 13.68 -8.94 -3.51
C GLU A 192 14.49 -7.72 -3.97
N SER A 193 15.82 -7.74 -3.76
CA SER A 193 16.73 -6.71 -4.28
C SER A 193 16.39 -5.25 -3.89
N GLU A 194 16.14 -4.98 -2.61
CA GLU A 194 15.75 -3.65 -2.12
C GLU A 194 16.71 -2.50 -2.50
N LEU A 195 18.02 -2.75 -2.57
CA LEU A 195 18.99 -1.72 -3.01
C LEU A 195 18.81 -1.35 -4.49
N VAL A 196 18.41 -2.30 -5.34
CA VAL A 196 18.09 -2.05 -6.74
C VAL A 196 16.78 -1.29 -6.85
N ALA A 197 15.78 -1.64 -6.04
CA ALA A 197 14.53 -0.89 -5.97
C ALA A 197 14.75 0.57 -5.54
N ILE A 198 15.57 0.83 -4.51
CA ILE A 198 15.94 2.20 -4.08
C ILE A 198 16.62 2.96 -5.22
N TRP A 199 17.56 2.33 -5.92
CA TRP A 199 18.24 2.94 -7.06
C TRP A 199 17.26 3.29 -8.19
N ALA A 200 16.36 2.36 -8.54
CA ALA A 200 15.39 2.55 -9.61
C ALA A 200 14.38 3.66 -9.27
N TRP A 201 13.92 3.75 -8.02
CA TRP A 201 13.11 4.86 -7.52
C TRP A 201 13.79 6.21 -7.72
N LYS A 202 15.06 6.33 -7.30
CA LYS A 202 15.84 7.57 -7.44
C LYS A 202 16.07 7.92 -8.90
N LYS A 203 16.34 6.92 -9.76
CA LYS A 203 16.51 7.13 -11.20
C LYS A 203 15.23 7.63 -11.86
N GLY A 204 14.10 6.96 -11.62
CA GLY A 204 12.80 7.37 -12.16
C GLY A 204 12.42 8.78 -11.71
N ALA A 205 12.64 9.10 -10.43
CA ALA A 205 12.37 10.43 -9.90
C ALA A 205 13.24 11.52 -10.51
N THR A 206 14.51 11.21 -10.81
CA THR A 206 15.42 12.14 -11.48
C THR A 206 14.89 12.54 -12.87
N LEU A 207 14.32 11.60 -13.61
CA LEU A 207 13.75 11.83 -14.94
C LEU A 207 12.43 12.62 -14.89
N ARG A 208 11.63 12.42 -13.84
CA ARG A 208 10.31 13.05 -13.66
C ARG A 208 10.36 14.45 -13.07
N GLY A 209 11.46 14.79 -12.40
CA GLY A 209 11.77 16.15 -11.95
C GLY A 209 11.74 16.37 -10.44
N PRO A 210 11.93 17.62 -9.99
CA PRO A 210 12.17 17.94 -8.58
C PRO A 210 11.07 17.51 -7.61
N ALA A 211 9.80 17.65 -7.99
CA ALA A 211 8.68 17.22 -7.17
C ALA A 211 8.69 15.70 -6.92
N ASP A 212 8.98 14.90 -7.95
CA ASP A 212 9.12 13.45 -7.83
C ASP A 212 10.30 13.06 -6.94
N GLN A 213 11.41 13.81 -6.96
CA GLN A 213 12.55 13.56 -6.07
C GLN A 213 12.20 13.69 -4.59
N ALA A 214 11.39 14.70 -4.22
CA ALA A 214 10.86 14.83 -2.87
C ALA A 214 9.83 13.73 -2.54
N PHE A 215 8.94 13.42 -3.49
CA PHE A 215 7.91 12.39 -3.35
C PHE A 215 8.47 10.98 -3.05
N VAL A 216 9.55 10.56 -3.75
CA VAL A 216 10.10 9.21 -3.58
C VAL A 216 10.89 9.00 -2.28
N CYS A 217 11.12 10.05 -1.48
CA CYS A 217 11.77 9.91 -0.17
C CYS A 217 11.05 8.90 0.73
N ARG A 218 9.72 8.91 0.71
CA ARG A 218 8.89 7.97 1.48
C ARG A 218 8.96 6.53 0.94
N HIS A 219 9.01 6.38 -0.38
CA HIS A 219 9.06 5.07 -1.05
C HIS A 219 10.42 4.39 -0.83
N THR A 220 11.49 5.17 -0.93
CA THR A 220 12.85 4.69 -0.65
C THR A 220 13.05 4.37 0.83
N ALA A 221 12.45 5.15 1.75
CA ALA A 221 12.48 4.85 3.19
C ALA A 221 11.80 3.49 3.52
N ARG A 222 10.71 3.16 2.82
CA ARG A 222 10.06 1.85 2.92
C ARG A 222 11.00 0.72 2.50
N SER A 223 11.67 0.83 1.36
CA SER A 223 12.66 -0.17 0.89
C SER A 223 13.91 -0.26 1.78
N CYS A 224 14.25 0.81 2.50
CA CYS A 224 15.34 0.77 3.47
C CYS A 224 15.00 -0.08 4.71
N TYR A 225 13.72 -0.23 5.07
CA TYR A 225 13.32 -0.88 6.32
C TYR A 225 13.68 -2.38 6.39
N PRO A 226 13.40 -3.22 5.36
CA PRO A 226 13.83 -4.62 5.36
C PRO A 226 15.34 -4.78 5.51
N LEU A 227 16.14 -3.96 4.80
CA LEU A 227 17.60 -3.95 4.89
C LEU A 227 18.09 -3.58 6.30
N TRP A 228 17.50 -2.53 6.88
CA TRP A 228 17.81 -2.13 8.25
C TRP A 228 17.45 -3.23 9.26
N ARG A 229 16.33 -3.92 9.07
CA ARG A 229 15.93 -5.06 9.91
C ARG A 229 16.90 -6.23 9.78
N ALA A 230 17.39 -6.49 8.56
CA ALA A 230 18.34 -7.55 8.26
C ALA A 230 19.77 -7.27 8.79
N GLY A 231 20.10 -6.02 9.13
CA GLY A 231 21.33 -5.66 9.82
C GLY A 231 22.06 -4.44 9.28
N ASP A 232 21.70 -3.91 8.11
CA ASP A 232 22.30 -2.69 7.57
C ASP A 232 21.75 -1.45 8.28
N LYS A 233 22.27 -1.16 9.48
CA LYS A 233 21.82 -0.03 10.29
C LYS A 233 22.16 1.33 9.69
N GLU A 234 23.03 1.38 8.69
CA GLU A 234 23.47 2.61 8.03
C GLU A 234 22.65 2.94 6.78
N VAL A 235 21.79 2.03 6.30
CA VAL A 235 21.05 2.21 5.04
C VAL A 235 20.25 3.51 5.00
N PHE A 236 19.55 3.87 6.07
CA PHE A 236 18.77 5.13 6.12
C PHE A 236 19.68 6.36 6.09
N ARG A 237 20.79 6.34 6.82
CA ARG A 237 21.78 7.43 6.83
C ARG A 237 22.41 7.62 5.46
N ARG A 238 22.75 6.51 4.80
CA ARG A 238 23.40 6.49 3.48
C ARG A 238 22.43 6.88 2.35
N GLU A 239 21.22 6.34 2.36
CA GLU A 239 20.31 6.41 1.21
C GLU A 239 19.31 7.56 1.28
N ILE A 240 18.77 7.88 2.47
CA ILE A 240 17.62 8.78 2.59
C ILE A 240 18.03 10.19 3.00
N ILE A 241 18.87 10.34 4.03
CA ILE A 241 19.26 11.66 4.56
C ILE A 241 19.81 12.58 3.46
N PRO A 242 20.86 12.21 2.69
CA PRO A 242 21.39 13.11 1.66
C PRO A 242 20.37 13.38 0.55
N TRP A 243 19.57 12.38 0.16
CA TRP A 243 18.57 12.53 -0.89
C TRP A 243 17.44 13.48 -0.50
N ALA A 244 16.91 13.36 0.72
CA ALA A 244 15.83 14.21 1.20
C ALA A 244 16.29 15.65 1.40
N GLU A 245 17.50 15.87 1.95
CA GLU A 245 18.09 17.22 2.07
C GLU A 245 18.30 17.88 0.70
N GLU A 246 18.80 17.11 -0.29
CA GLU A 246 18.96 17.62 -1.66
C GLU A 246 17.60 17.94 -2.30
N ALA A 247 16.61 17.06 -2.15
CA ALA A 247 15.27 17.27 -2.68
C ALA A 247 14.62 18.52 -2.09
N LEU A 248 14.70 18.72 -0.77
CA LEU A 248 14.15 19.90 -0.08
C LEU A 248 14.86 21.21 -0.49
N ALA A 249 16.16 21.14 -0.78
CA ALA A 249 16.91 22.29 -1.27
C ALA A 249 16.64 22.64 -2.75
N ARG A 250 16.05 21.71 -3.52
CA ARG A 250 15.89 21.83 -4.97
C ARG A 250 14.65 22.65 -5.34
N PRO A 251 14.77 23.73 -6.13
CA PRO A 251 13.61 24.47 -6.63
C PRO A 251 12.68 23.59 -7.47
N GLY A 252 11.37 23.76 -7.29
CA GLY A 252 10.32 23.00 -7.97
C GLY A 252 9.90 21.71 -7.26
N SER A 253 10.49 21.40 -6.10
CA SER A 253 10.14 20.24 -5.27
C SER A 253 9.03 20.52 -4.23
N GLU A 254 8.67 21.80 -4.07
CA GLU A 254 7.87 22.32 -2.95
C GLU A 254 6.53 21.60 -2.77
N SER A 255 5.87 21.22 -3.87
CA SER A 255 4.58 20.51 -3.85
C SER A 255 4.60 19.13 -3.20
N ARG A 256 5.79 18.62 -2.86
CA ARG A 256 5.99 17.29 -2.27
C ARG A 256 6.89 17.32 -1.04
N TRP A 257 7.12 18.49 -0.44
CA TRP A 257 7.99 18.63 0.73
C TRP A 257 7.57 17.79 1.93
N GLY A 258 6.28 17.57 2.16
CA GLY A 258 5.76 16.72 3.24
C GLY A 258 6.37 15.32 3.21
N HIS A 259 6.49 14.71 2.02
CA HIS A 259 7.10 13.39 1.85
C HIS A 259 8.61 13.40 2.15
N ALA A 260 9.32 14.45 1.73
CA ALA A 260 10.76 14.56 1.97
C ALA A 260 11.07 14.87 3.44
N ILE A 261 10.30 15.74 4.10
CA ILE A 261 10.43 16.04 5.53
C ILE A 261 10.14 14.78 6.36
N SER A 262 9.06 14.06 6.05
CA SER A 262 8.74 12.79 6.72
C SER A 262 9.85 11.75 6.54
N GLY A 263 10.34 11.56 5.30
CA GLY A 263 11.44 10.64 5.02
C GLY A 263 12.75 11.02 5.74
N LEU A 264 13.10 12.31 5.78
CA LEU A 264 14.28 12.83 6.48
C LEU A 264 14.21 12.57 7.98
N LEU A 265 13.07 12.88 8.59
CA LEU A 265 12.84 12.68 10.02
C LEU A 265 12.92 11.19 10.37
N GLN A 266 12.23 10.34 9.61
CA GLN A 266 12.28 8.89 9.80
C GLN A 266 13.71 8.37 9.67
N ALA A 267 14.45 8.81 8.65
CA ALA A 267 15.83 8.36 8.44
C ALA A 267 16.74 8.71 9.63
N HIS A 268 16.59 9.89 10.21
CA HIS A 268 17.32 10.26 11.43
C HIS A 268 16.92 9.39 12.63
N VAL A 269 15.62 9.14 12.85
CA VAL A 269 15.15 8.27 13.93
C VAL A 269 15.73 6.85 13.79
N MET A 270 15.66 6.28 12.59
CA MET A 270 16.17 4.93 12.29
C MET A 270 17.69 4.84 12.40
N SER A 271 18.38 5.98 12.29
CA SER A 271 19.83 6.12 12.45
C SER A 271 20.25 6.49 13.89
N HIS A 272 19.31 6.43 14.84
CA HIS A 272 19.51 6.81 16.26
C HIS A 272 19.89 8.29 16.48
N GLU A 273 19.47 9.18 15.58
CA GLU A 273 19.70 10.63 15.61
C GLU A 273 18.39 11.42 15.74
N ALA A 274 17.40 10.91 16.49
CA ALA A 274 16.04 11.47 16.55
C ALA A 274 16.00 12.99 16.86
N ALA A 275 16.80 13.47 17.83
CA ALA A 275 16.87 14.90 18.16
C ALA A 275 17.34 15.78 16.98
N LYS A 276 18.29 15.27 16.20
CA LYS A 276 18.76 15.94 14.98
C LYS A 276 17.69 15.90 13.89
N GLY A 277 16.98 14.77 13.74
CA GLY A 277 15.84 14.65 12.85
C GLY A 277 14.76 15.69 13.15
N ILE A 278 14.37 15.82 14.42
CA ILE A 278 13.40 16.84 14.88
C ILE A 278 13.88 18.25 14.53
N ALA A 279 15.14 18.58 14.82
CA ALA A 279 15.71 19.88 14.50
C ALA A 279 15.71 20.18 12.99
N ARG A 280 16.03 19.19 12.15
CA ARG A 280 16.02 19.33 10.68
C ARG A 280 14.60 19.44 10.12
N ALA A 281 13.64 18.67 10.64
CA ALA A 281 12.24 18.79 10.25
C ALA A 281 11.69 20.18 10.58
N ARG A 282 11.93 20.70 11.80
CA ARG A 282 11.54 22.07 12.19
C ARG A 282 12.14 23.11 11.25
N TYR A 283 13.45 23.01 10.97
CA TYR A 283 14.11 23.91 10.03
C TYR A 283 13.39 23.99 8.68
N TRP A 284 13.05 22.84 8.08
CA TRP A 284 12.40 22.82 6.76
C TRP A 284 10.94 23.28 6.80
N LEU A 285 10.22 23.03 7.88
CA LEU A 285 8.88 23.58 8.10
C LEU A 285 8.91 25.11 8.25
N ASP A 286 9.89 25.65 8.99
CA ASP A 286 10.09 27.10 9.11
C ASP A 286 10.44 27.72 7.74
N GLU A 287 11.27 27.06 6.94
CA GLU A 287 11.58 27.50 5.57
C GLU A 287 10.35 27.45 4.65
N ALA A 288 9.47 26.47 4.82
CA ALA A 288 8.20 26.40 4.07
C ALA A 288 7.30 27.59 4.41
N GLU A 289 7.19 27.94 5.69
CA GLU A 289 6.41 29.10 6.14
C GLU A 289 6.98 30.42 5.62
N LYS A 290 8.30 30.62 5.69
CA LYS A 290 8.95 31.83 5.14
C LYS A 290 8.74 32.00 3.64
N ARG A 291 8.63 30.89 2.91
CA ARG A 291 8.36 30.87 1.47
C ARG A 291 6.87 30.99 1.14
N GLY A 292 6.00 30.97 2.15
CA GLY A 292 4.55 31.01 1.97
C GLY A 292 4.00 29.79 1.24
N LEU A 293 4.58 28.61 1.48
CA LEU A 293 4.10 27.38 0.85
C LEU A 293 2.70 27.01 1.37
N PRO A 294 1.83 26.48 0.49
CA PRO A 294 0.56 25.88 0.92
C PRO A 294 0.75 24.81 2.00
N PHE A 295 -0.17 24.73 2.96
CA PHE A 295 -0.02 23.80 4.10
C PHE A 295 -0.13 22.33 3.67
N ASP A 296 -0.95 22.02 2.67
CA ASP A 296 -1.07 20.69 2.06
C ASP A 296 0.24 20.20 1.42
N TYR A 297 1.21 21.08 1.19
CA TYR A 297 2.53 20.69 0.70
C TYR A 297 3.43 20.13 1.80
N VAL A 298 3.11 20.36 3.07
CA VAL A 298 3.95 20.01 4.23
C VAL A 298 3.21 19.24 5.32
N ASP A 299 1.89 19.04 5.21
CA ASP A 299 1.04 18.44 6.23
C ASP A 299 1.50 17.03 6.67
N GLU A 300 1.98 16.18 5.74
CA GLU A 300 2.58 14.89 6.07
C GLU A 300 3.85 15.03 6.92
N GLY A 301 4.68 16.04 6.64
CA GLY A 301 5.88 16.34 7.41
C GLY A 301 5.55 16.83 8.82
N VAL A 302 4.50 17.65 8.96
CA VAL A 302 3.98 18.11 10.25
C VAL A 302 3.40 16.95 11.05
N LEU A 303 2.64 16.06 10.41
CA LEU A 303 2.08 14.86 11.03
C LEU A 303 3.18 13.94 11.57
N GLU A 304 4.23 13.68 10.79
CA GLU A 304 5.36 12.86 11.22
C GLU A 304 6.10 13.50 12.40
N LEU A 305 6.37 14.81 12.32
CA LEU A 305 7.02 15.54 13.41
C LEU A 305 6.21 15.49 14.70
N ALA A 306 4.91 15.74 14.64
CA ALA A 306 4.03 15.62 15.79
C ALA A 306 4.05 14.18 16.37
N GLY A 307 4.09 13.16 15.50
CA GLY A 307 4.26 11.77 15.89
C GLY A 307 5.54 11.50 16.70
N GLN A 308 6.65 12.17 16.37
CA GLN A 308 7.90 12.05 17.12
C GLN A 308 7.88 12.84 18.44
N LEU A 309 7.27 14.02 18.45
CA LEU A 309 7.18 14.87 19.65
C LEU A 309 6.23 14.31 20.72
N ARG A 310 5.27 13.47 20.33
CA ARG A 310 4.24 12.91 21.23
C ARG A 310 4.81 12.19 22.47
N HIS A 311 5.99 11.59 22.33
CA HIS A 311 6.65 10.80 23.39
C HIS A 311 7.74 11.58 24.13
N THR A 312 7.74 12.91 23.95
CA THR A 312 8.73 13.81 24.55
C THR A 312 8.04 14.81 25.47
N ASP A 313 8.82 15.64 26.16
CA ASP A 313 8.25 16.73 26.98
C ASP A 313 7.55 17.80 26.12
N ASP A 314 7.67 17.74 24.79
CA ASP A 314 7.04 18.64 23.82
C ASP A 314 5.67 18.12 23.33
N TYR A 315 5.01 17.23 24.07
CA TYR A 315 3.71 16.66 23.68
C TYR A 315 2.61 17.71 23.44
N ARG A 316 2.69 18.89 24.08
CA ARG A 316 1.75 20.01 23.79
C ARG A 316 1.95 20.60 22.40
N GLU A 317 3.21 20.73 21.97
CA GLU A 317 3.53 21.15 20.61
C GLU A 317 3.02 20.12 19.60
N ALA A 318 3.17 18.82 19.89
CA ALA A 318 2.58 17.75 19.09
C ALA A 318 1.06 17.94 18.95
N ALA A 319 0.35 18.22 20.05
CA ALA A 319 -1.10 18.46 20.01
C ALA A 319 -1.47 19.65 19.11
N ASP A 320 -0.75 20.76 19.20
CA ASP A 320 -1.00 21.96 18.37
C ASP A 320 -0.75 21.70 16.89
N MET A 321 0.33 20.98 16.56
CA MET A 321 0.61 20.53 15.20
C MET A 321 -0.51 19.63 14.66
N LEU A 322 -0.97 18.65 15.44
CA LEU A 322 -2.06 17.75 15.04
C LEU A 322 -3.37 18.53 14.84
N ARG A 323 -3.71 19.47 15.72
CA ARG A 323 -4.88 20.35 15.55
C ARG A 323 -4.78 21.19 14.27
N ARG A 324 -3.59 21.69 13.94
CA ARG A 324 -3.36 22.41 12.68
C ARG A 324 -3.61 21.49 11.48
N VAL A 325 -3.04 20.28 11.49
CA VAL A 325 -3.26 19.30 10.41
C VAL A 325 -4.74 18.96 10.25
N VAL A 326 -5.50 18.77 11.33
CA VAL A 326 -6.95 18.53 11.26
C VAL A 326 -7.73 19.69 10.62
N ARG A 327 -7.27 20.95 10.79
CA ARG A 327 -7.97 22.14 10.26
C ARG A 327 -7.59 22.48 8.83
N GLU A 328 -6.31 22.29 8.48
CA GLU A 328 -5.71 22.85 7.26
C GLU A 328 -5.19 21.79 6.29
N GLY A 329 -5.00 20.55 6.75
CA GLY A 329 -4.40 19.47 5.95
C GLY A 329 -5.38 18.81 4.99
N ASP A 330 -4.86 17.96 4.11
CA ASP A 330 -5.70 17.12 3.26
C ASP A 330 -6.59 16.18 4.11
N HIS A 331 -7.75 15.80 3.55
CA HIS A 331 -8.74 14.95 4.23
C HIS A 331 -8.16 13.62 4.74
N MET A 332 -7.15 13.05 4.05
CA MET A 332 -6.50 11.82 4.50
C MET A 332 -5.58 12.07 5.70
N VAL A 333 -4.72 13.07 5.63
CA VAL A 333 -3.73 13.42 6.67
C VAL A 333 -4.45 13.93 7.93
N SER A 334 -5.54 14.65 7.76
CA SER A 334 -6.41 15.12 8.85
C SER A 334 -6.98 13.99 9.69
N GLY A 335 -7.42 12.89 9.06
CA GLY A 335 -7.95 11.72 9.78
C GLY A 335 -6.89 11.03 10.65
N LEU A 336 -5.65 10.95 10.17
CA LEU A 336 -4.50 10.46 10.94
C LEU A 336 -4.15 11.37 12.10
N ALA A 337 -4.13 12.68 11.84
CA ALA A 337 -3.84 13.67 12.86
C ALA A 337 -4.87 13.63 14.00
N GLN A 338 -6.15 13.48 13.66
CA GLN A 338 -7.22 13.31 14.64
C GLN A 338 -7.01 12.05 15.49
N PHE A 339 -6.71 10.91 14.85
CA PHE A 339 -6.44 9.66 15.57
C PHE A 339 -5.28 9.82 16.55
N ASN A 340 -4.17 10.42 16.11
CA ASN A 340 -3.02 10.69 16.96
C ASN A 340 -3.36 11.67 18.09
N LEU A 341 -4.21 12.67 17.87
CA LEU A 341 -4.64 13.62 18.89
C LEU A 341 -5.52 12.94 19.96
N VAL A 342 -6.40 12.00 19.57
CA VAL A 342 -7.18 11.18 20.50
C VAL A 342 -6.26 10.31 21.36
N LEU A 343 -5.27 9.64 20.75
CA LEU A 343 -4.30 8.84 21.50
C LEU A 343 -3.50 9.69 22.47
N LEU A 344 -3.05 10.86 22.02
CA LEU A 344 -2.31 11.82 22.84
C LEU A 344 -3.13 12.30 24.04
N GLY A 345 -4.40 12.65 23.86
CA GLY A 345 -5.29 13.06 24.97
C GLY A 345 -5.58 11.93 25.97
N ARG A 346 -5.50 10.66 25.55
CA ARG A 346 -5.58 9.51 26.47
C ARG A 346 -4.31 9.34 27.30
N GLU A 347 -3.15 9.60 26.70
CA GLU A 347 -1.84 9.51 27.36
C GLU A 347 -1.58 10.74 28.27
N HIS A 348 -2.08 11.90 27.86
CA HIS A 348 -1.89 13.20 28.51
C HIS A 348 -3.24 13.92 28.70
N PRO A 349 -3.94 13.72 29.84
CA PRO A 349 -5.27 14.27 30.07
C PRO A 349 -5.36 15.80 30.09
N ASP A 350 -4.23 16.51 30.18
CA ASP A 350 -4.14 17.97 30.09
C ASP A 350 -4.14 18.48 28.63
N VAL A 351 -4.07 17.58 27.65
CA VAL A 351 -4.36 17.88 26.25
C VAL A 351 -5.88 17.93 26.08
N GLU A 352 -6.46 19.11 26.38
CA GLU A 352 -7.88 19.40 26.22
C GLU A 352 -8.30 19.48 24.73
N ASP A 353 -9.61 19.47 24.43
CA ASP A 353 -10.16 19.71 23.08
C ASP A 353 -9.57 18.85 21.95
N VAL A 354 -9.86 17.55 22.00
CA VAL A 354 -9.68 16.68 20.84
C VAL A 354 -10.83 16.96 19.86
N MET A 355 -10.58 17.77 18.84
CA MET A 355 -11.56 18.04 17.77
C MET A 355 -11.99 16.70 17.13
N ILE A 356 -13.25 16.32 17.32
CA ILE A 356 -13.79 15.11 16.71
C ILE A 356 -14.31 15.47 15.31
N MET A 357 -13.64 15.03 14.24
CA MET A 357 -14.18 15.14 12.89
C MET A 357 -15.55 14.45 12.83
N PRO A 358 -16.51 15.01 12.07
CA PRO A 358 -17.83 14.42 11.96
C PRO A 358 -17.76 12.99 11.37
N PRO A 359 -18.67 12.10 11.79
CA PRO A 359 -18.82 10.79 11.17
C PRO A 359 -19.16 10.97 9.68
N ARG A 360 -18.42 10.27 8.81
CA ARG A 360 -18.61 10.31 7.36
C ARG A 360 -18.49 8.93 6.77
N VAL A 361 -19.48 8.51 5.99
CA VAL A 361 -19.41 7.32 5.14
C VAL A 361 -18.42 7.60 4.02
N ARG A 362 -17.49 6.67 3.79
CA ARG A 362 -16.49 6.75 2.72
C ARG A 362 -16.77 5.76 1.60
N ALA A 363 -17.08 4.52 1.94
CA ALA A 363 -17.28 3.48 0.95
C ALA A 363 -18.16 2.35 1.50
N VAL A 364 -18.85 1.67 0.58
CA VAL A 364 -19.67 0.48 0.86
C VAL A 364 -19.27 -0.59 -0.16
N LYS A 365 -18.91 -1.78 0.32
CA LYS A 365 -18.50 -2.92 -0.51
C LYS A 365 -19.25 -4.20 -0.06
N PRO A 366 -19.89 -4.94 -0.97
CA PRO A 366 -20.16 -4.55 -2.36
C PRO A 366 -21.24 -3.45 -2.42
N PRO A 367 -21.34 -2.69 -3.53
CA PRO A 367 -22.40 -1.69 -3.72
C PRO A 367 -23.79 -2.31 -3.94
N ALA A 368 -23.83 -3.59 -4.37
CA ALA A 368 -25.01 -4.44 -4.42
C ALA A 368 -24.59 -5.85 -4.03
N LEU A 369 -25.39 -6.54 -3.23
CA LEU A 369 -25.11 -7.89 -2.75
C LEU A 369 -25.87 -8.90 -3.61
N ARG A 370 -25.17 -9.88 -4.16
CA ARG A 370 -25.78 -10.99 -4.91
C ARG A 370 -25.49 -12.31 -4.23
N ILE A 371 -26.52 -13.12 -3.99
CA ILE A 371 -26.43 -14.44 -3.36
C ILE A 371 -27.00 -15.47 -4.34
N ALA A 372 -26.21 -16.48 -4.70
CA ALA A 372 -26.67 -17.61 -5.52
C ALA A 372 -27.13 -18.75 -4.63
N LEU A 373 -28.29 -19.34 -4.97
CA LEU A 373 -28.84 -20.49 -4.26
C LEU A 373 -28.21 -21.79 -4.77
N GLY A 374 -27.87 -22.71 -3.87
CA GLY A 374 -27.40 -24.07 -4.20
C GLY A 374 -25.89 -24.28 -4.26
N ASP A 375 -25.09 -23.29 -3.91
CA ASP A 375 -23.64 -23.45 -3.74
C ASP A 375 -23.31 -23.79 -2.28
N GLU A 376 -23.06 -25.08 -2.00
CA GLU A 376 -22.75 -25.56 -0.64
C GLU A 376 -21.39 -25.03 -0.11
N ASP A 377 -20.54 -24.51 -0.99
CA ASP A 377 -19.23 -23.93 -0.67
C ASP A 377 -19.27 -22.38 -0.54
N ALA A 378 -20.41 -21.74 -0.80
CA ALA A 378 -20.55 -20.30 -0.66
C ALA A 378 -20.56 -19.89 0.83
N GLY A 379 -19.42 -19.38 1.30
CA GLY A 379 -19.31 -18.73 2.62
C GLY A 379 -20.32 -17.58 2.80
N PRO A 380 -20.57 -17.13 4.04
CA PRO A 380 -21.54 -16.06 4.31
C PRO A 380 -21.20 -14.79 3.52
N ALA A 381 -22.19 -14.24 2.82
CA ALA A 381 -22.03 -13.02 2.05
C ALA A 381 -21.95 -11.82 3.00
N GLY A 382 -20.95 -10.94 2.83
CA GLY A 382 -20.69 -9.84 3.76
C GLY A 382 -20.83 -8.47 3.10
N ILE A 383 -21.43 -7.52 3.82
CA ILE A 383 -21.36 -6.09 3.50
C ILE A 383 -20.34 -5.44 4.43
N THR A 384 -19.42 -4.67 3.86
CA THR A 384 -18.44 -3.86 4.56
C THR A 384 -18.70 -2.38 4.30
N VAL A 385 -18.89 -1.61 5.36
CA VAL A 385 -18.96 -0.15 5.28
C VAL A 385 -17.71 0.46 5.91
N ARG A 386 -17.11 1.42 5.23
CA ARG A 386 -15.98 2.20 5.72
C ARG A 386 -16.42 3.64 5.95
N GLY A 387 -15.96 4.23 7.04
CA GLY A 387 -16.15 5.65 7.30
C GLY A 387 -14.99 6.28 8.07
N SER A 388 -15.17 7.54 8.50
CA SER A 388 -14.19 8.24 9.35
C SER A 388 -14.00 7.57 10.72
N TYR A 389 -13.07 8.07 11.54
CA TYR A 389 -12.77 7.44 12.83
C TYR A 389 -13.95 7.46 13.83
N SER A 390 -14.82 8.46 13.73
CA SER A 390 -16.04 8.58 14.54
C SER A 390 -17.23 7.83 13.93
N PHE A 391 -17.07 7.21 12.76
CA PHE A 391 -18.16 6.54 12.04
C PHE A 391 -18.58 5.22 12.70
N VAL A 392 -19.90 5.03 12.80
CA VAL A 392 -20.55 3.85 13.38
C VAL A 392 -21.71 3.42 12.48
N VAL A 393 -21.79 2.11 12.22
CA VAL A 393 -23.03 1.48 11.72
C VAL A 393 -23.82 1.01 12.94
N GLU A 394 -24.94 1.68 13.19
CA GLU A 394 -25.73 1.52 14.41
C GLU A 394 -26.63 0.28 14.34
N SER A 395 -27.17 -0.01 13.16
CA SER A 395 -28.06 -1.16 12.93
C SER A 395 -28.10 -1.55 11.46
N ALA A 396 -28.60 -2.75 11.20
CA ALA A 396 -28.84 -3.28 9.86
C ALA A 396 -30.21 -3.96 9.80
N ALA A 397 -30.94 -3.74 8.72
CA ALA A 397 -32.25 -4.35 8.45
C ALA A 397 -32.34 -4.79 6.99
N CYS A 398 -33.14 -5.84 6.71
CA CYS A 398 -33.46 -6.28 5.36
C CYS A 398 -34.98 -6.37 5.21
N ASP A 399 -35.50 -5.98 4.06
CA ASP A 399 -36.92 -6.09 3.71
C ASP A 399 -37.33 -7.51 3.25
N VAL A 400 -36.36 -8.39 2.96
CA VAL A 400 -36.59 -9.79 2.61
C VAL A 400 -36.72 -10.64 3.88
N PRO A 401 -37.89 -11.26 4.16
CA PRO A 401 -38.17 -11.87 5.47
C PRO A 401 -37.27 -13.04 5.88
N PHE A 402 -36.75 -13.79 4.90
CA PHE A 402 -35.90 -14.96 5.12
C PHE A 402 -34.40 -14.63 5.11
N VAL A 403 -34.03 -13.35 5.06
CA VAL A 403 -32.64 -12.91 5.16
C VAL A 403 -32.34 -12.51 6.61
N LYS A 404 -31.32 -13.14 7.18
CA LYS A 404 -30.80 -12.84 8.51
C LYS A 404 -29.53 -12.02 8.39
N LEU A 405 -29.45 -10.94 9.16
CA LEU A 405 -28.28 -10.08 9.24
C LEU A 405 -27.59 -10.26 10.59
N SER A 406 -26.25 -10.32 10.59
CA SER A 406 -25.51 -10.23 11.84
C SER A 406 -25.64 -8.83 12.44
N LYS A 407 -25.38 -8.71 13.74
CA LYS A 407 -25.13 -7.38 14.32
C LYS A 407 -23.93 -6.76 13.58
N PRO A 408 -23.97 -5.43 13.30
CA PRO A 408 -22.81 -4.73 12.79
C PRO A 408 -21.62 -4.95 13.74
N SER A 409 -20.52 -5.47 13.19
CA SER A 409 -19.29 -5.69 13.93
C SER A 409 -18.25 -4.68 13.46
N GLY A 410 -17.89 -3.76 14.35
CA GLY A 410 -16.91 -2.72 14.08
C GLY A 410 -15.53 -3.17 14.48
N ALA A 411 -14.55 -2.88 13.64
CA ALA A 411 -13.15 -2.93 14.02
C ALA A 411 -12.46 -1.64 13.59
N ALA A 412 -11.59 -1.13 14.46
CA ALA A 412 -10.69 -0.06 14.09
C ALA A 412 -9.70 -0.64 13.06
N TYR A 413 -9.67 -0.09 11.84
CA TYR A 413 -8.74 -0.57 10.84
C TYR A 413 -7.40 0.11 11.00
N THR A 414 -6.35 -0.72 11.03
CA THR A 414 -4.97 -0.32 10.76
C THR A 414 -4.38 -1.38 9.83
N GLN A 415 -4.82 -1.46 8.57
CA GLN A 415 -4.24 -2.46 7.66
C GLN A 415 -2.90 -2.01 7.12
N ARG A 416 -2.00 -2.99 7.10
CA ARG A 416 -0.76 -2.97 6.35
C ARG A 416 -1.06 -3.14 4.85
N GLY A 417 -0.57 -2.21 4.03
CA GLY A 417 -0.39 -2.39 2.59
C GLY A 417 -1.62 -2.07 1.73
N GLY A 418 -1.53 -0.99 0.95
CA GLY A 418 -2.38 -0.77 -0.23
C GLY A 418 -3.65 0.05 0.03
N ASN A 419 -3.62 1.32 -0.38
CA ASN A 419 -4.72 2.22 -0.79
C ASN A 419 -6.08 2.25 -0.05
N ASP A 420 -6.26 1.59 1.09
CA ASP A 420 -7.54 1.54 1.79
C ASP A 420 -7.43 2.06 3.24
N HIS A 421 -7.71 3.37 3.33
CA HIS A 421 -8.20 4.22 4.42
C HIS A 421 -8.01 3.84 5.91
N LEU A 422 -7.52 4.81 6.70
CA LEU A 422 -7.76 4.89 8.13
C LEU A 422 -9.18 5.37 8.43
N GLY A 423 -9.85 4.64 9.32
CA GLY A 423 -11.25 4.81 9.65
C GLY A 423 -11.80 3.59 10.40
N ASN A 424 -13.09 3.62 10.72
CA ASN A 424 -13.77 2.42 11.19
C ASN A 424 -14.32 1.66 9.98
N PHE A 425 -14.16 0.34 9.99
CA PHE A 425 -14.92 -0.54 9.12
C PHE A 425 -15.90 -1.35 9.94
N TRP A 426 -17.06 -1.55 9.35
CA TRP A 426 -18.17 -2.27 9.95
C TRP A 426 -18.58 -3.37 8.99
N THR A 427 -18.65 -4.60 9.47
CA THR A 427 -19.11 -5.73 8.69
C THR A 427 -20.48 -6.20 9.17
N VAL A 428 -21.34 -6.53 8.21
CA VAL A 428 -22.64 -7.16 8.41
C VAL A 428 -22.66 -8.42 7.55
N GLN A 429 -22.73 -9.58 8.20
CA GLN A 429 -22.87 -10.85 7.53
C GLN A 429 -24.34 -11.07 7.17
N VAL A 430 -24.58 -11.61 5.99
CA VAL A 430 -25.89 -11.88 5.43
C VAL A 430 -26.02 -13.38 5.24
N THR A 431 -27.03 -13.96 5.88
CA THR A 431 -27.33 -15.39 5.78
C THR A 431 -28.80 -15.58 5.38
N LEU A 432 -29.10 -16.69 4.72
CA LEU A 432 -30.47 -17.08 4.38
C LEU A 432 -30.99 -18.06 5.44
N ASP A 433 -32.26 -17.94 5.80
CA ASP A 433 -32.90 -18.88 6.72
C ASP A 433 -33.11 -20.24 6.05
N ALA A 434 -32.49 -21.28 6.58
CA ALA A 434 -32.53 -22.63 6.01
C ALA A 434 -33.94 -23.27 6.04
N GLU A 435 -34.85 -22.74 6.86
CA GLU A 435 -36.22 -23.25 6.99
C GLU A 435 -37.18 -22.73 5.92
N MET A 436 -36.78 -21.74 5.10
CA MET A 436 -37.61 -21.20 4.02
C MET A 436 -37.01 -21.58 2.67
N GLU A 437 -37.83 -22.11 1.75
CA GLU A 437 -37.43 -22.28 0.35
C GLU A 437 -37.09 -20.92 -0.24
N ALA A 438 -35.80 -20.60 -0.27
CA ALA A 438 -35.33 -19.37 -0.87
C ALA A 438 -35.66 -19.44 -2.37
N THR A 439 -36.48 -18.50 -2.82
CA THR A 439 -36.80 -18.31 -4.24
C THR A 439 -36.07 -17.07 -4.74
N ALA A 440 -35.81 -17.01 -6.05
CA ALA A 440 -35.19 -15.84 -6.65
C ALA A 440 -35.99 -14.58 -6.29
N THR A 441 -35.34 -13.64 -5.59
CA THR A 441 -35.98 -12.49 -4.94
C THR A 441 -35.04 -11.30 -4.97
N THR A 442 -35.60 -10.10 -5.08
CA THR A 442 -34.85 -8.84 -4.92
C THR A 442 -35.32 -8.13 -3.66
N GLY A 443 -34.42 -7.39 -3.02
CA GLY A 443 -34.73 -6.59 -1.84
C GLY A 443 -33.66 -5.54 -1.59
N GLU A 444 -33.69 -4.96 -0.39
CA GLU A 444 -32.79 -3.90 0.06
C GLU A 444 -32.35 -4.15 1.49
N ILE A 445 -31.03 -4.07 1.71
CA ILE A 445 -30.44 -4.02 3.05
C ILE A 445 -30.20 -2.56 3.40
N THR A 446 -30.81 -2.10 4.49
CA THR A 446 -30.62 -0.75 5.02
C THR A 446 -29.71 -0.79 6.24
N LEU A 447 -28.62 -0.02 6.20
CA LEU A 447 -27.69 0.17 7.31
C LEU A 447 -27.89 1.57 7.88
N SER A 448 -28.27 1.67 9.15
CA SER A 448 -28.39 2.96 9.83
C SER A 448 -27.02 3.40 10.34
N THR A 449 -26.67 4.67 10.16
CA THR A 449 -25.36 5.19 10.53
C THR A 449 -25.44 6.50 11.29
N ASN A 450 -24.37 6.83 12.01
CA ASN A 450 -24.25 8.12 12.70
C ASN A 450 -23.76 9.27 11.80
N ASP A 451 -23.57 9.06 10.49
CA ASP A 451 -23.25 10.12 9.54
C ASP A 451 -24.48 11.00 9.27
N PRO A 452 -24.46 12.31 9.62
CA PRO A 452 -25.62 13.18 9.43
C PRO A 452 -25.95 13.43 7.94
N GLU A 453 -25.01 13.22 7.01
CA GLU A 453 -25.27 13.33 5.57
C GLU A 453 -25.77 12.01 4.96
N GLN A 454 -25.46 10.88 5.59
CA GLN A 454 -25.87 9.54 5.14
C GLN A 454 -26.40 8.70 6.31
N PRO A 455 -27.54 9.11 6.92
CA PRO A 455 -28.10 8.41 8.09
C PRO A 455 -28.56 6.99 7.77
N ALA A 456 -28.79 6.68 6.49
CA ALA A 456 -29.13 5.34 6.01
C ALA A 456 -28.39 5.04 4.71
N ILE A 457 -27.67 3.91 4.67
CA ILE A 457 -27.06 3.34 3.47
C ILE A 457 -27.96 2.22 2.98
N ARG A 458 -28.26 2.23 1.67
CA ARG A 458 -29.08 1.20 1.03
C ARG A 458 -28.22 0.37 0.11
N VAL A 459 -28.18 -0.94 0.37
CA VAL A 459 -27.46 -1.92 -0.44
C VAL A 459 -28.50 -2.83 -1.10
N PRO A 460 -28.68 -2.74 -2.43
CA PRO A 460 -29.56 -3.66 -3.15
C PRO A 460 -29.14 -5.11 -2.93
N LEU A 461 -30.11 -5.99 -2.74
CA LEU A 461 -29.95 -7.43 -2.57
C LEU A 461 -30.60 -8.16 -3.74
N GLU A 462 -29.86 -9.04 -4.38
CA GLU A 462 -30.35 -9.96 -5.40
C GLU A 462 -30.07 -11.40 -4.99
N ILE A 463 -31.12 -12.18 -4.76
CA ILE A 463 -31.04 -13.62 -4.54
C ILE A 463 -31.44 -14.29 -5.85
N VAL A 464 -30.53 -15.05 -6.45
CA VAL A 464 -30.76 -15.71 -7.73
C VAL A 464 -30.91 -17.22 -7.53
N GLY A 465 -31.88 -17.81 -8.24
CA GLY A 465 -32.02 -19.26 -8.31
C GLY A 465 -30.75 -19.88 -8.90
N GLY A 466 -30.35 -21.03 -8.38
CA GLY A 466 -29.23 -21.80 -8.93
C GLY A 466 -29.44 -22.04 -10.42
N VAL A 467 -28.37 -21.86 -11.21
CA VAL A 467 -28.37 -22.25 -12.61
C VAL A 467 -28.63 -23.76 -12.62
N ASP A 468 -29.71 -24.16 -13.31
CA ASP A 468 -30.01 -25.54 -13.58
C ASP A 468 -28.85 -26.12 -14.42
N THR A 469 -27.89 -26.78 -13.77
CA THR A 469 -26.73 -27.41 -14.43
C THR A 469 -27.12 -28.68 -15.19
N ASP A 470 -28.42 -29.00 -15.29
CA ASP A 470 -28.96 -30.19 -15.99
C ASP A 470 -29.71 -29.89 -17.31
N ALA A 471 -29.55 -28.71 -17.91
CA ALA A 471 -29.92 -28.51 -19.31
C ALA A 471 -28.80 -28.99 -20.25
N LYS A 472 -28.81 -30.30 -20.55
CA LYS A 472 -28.00 -30.94 -21.61
C LYS A 472 -28.33 -30.45 -23.01
#